data_AF-A0A7Y3I2Z9-F1
#
_entry.id   AF-A0A7Y3I2Z9-F1
#
_cell.length_a   1.000
_cell.length_b   1.000
_cell.length_c   1.000
_cell.angle_alpha   90.00
_cell.angle_beta   90.00
_cell.angle_gamma   90.00
#
_symmetry.space_group_name_H-M   'P 1'
#
loop_
_entity.id
_entity.type
_entity.pdbx_description
1 polymer ?
#
loop_
_entity_poly.entity_id
_entity_poly.type
_entity_poly.pdbx_seq_one_letter_code
_entity_poly.pdbx_strand_id
1 'polypeptide(L)'
;MKATTAILAAVTTTFVIAGTADAGLLGTGAGFDIPDDDPVGASTSFVAGSSGQIAEITVNLDNLIHTWSGDLIMTLTHDAGAGDVVSATFVNRPGSTTDGGGTFGSGVDYAGNYSFNDAGDDLLTSLNSAGVSLAGGTYSHVALVGGTDALSTFNGRDTAGTWTLNVSDNAQADTGTLGGWSVDVTTVPAPGALALLGIAGLAGRRRRG
;
A
#
# COMPACT_ATOMS: atom_id res chain seq x y z
N MET A 1 7.17 -32.40 65.17
CA MET A 1 7.29 -31.20 64.34
C MET A 1 6.94 -31.59 62.91
N LYS A 2 5.79 -31.13 62.37
CA LYS A 2 5.37 -31.43 60.99
C LYS A 2 5.91 -30.31 60.09
N ALA A 3 6.75 -30.65 59.11
CA ALA A 3 7.22 -29.69 58.11
C ALA A 3 6.19 -29.61 56.97
N THR A 4 5.58 -28.45 56.82
CA THR A 4 4.63 -28.14 55.75
C THR A 4 5.42 -27.64 54.55
N THR A 5 5.45 -28.42 53.46
CA THR A 5 6.10 -28.03 52.20
C THR A 5 5.20 -27.04 51.45
N ALA A 6 5.67 -25.80 51.29
CA ALA A 6 5.02 -24.81 50.43
C ALA A 6 5.40 -25.08 48.97
N ILE A 7 4.41 -25.29 48.11
CA ILE A 7 4.59 -25.39 46.65
C ILE A 7 4.55 -23.95 46.10
N LEU A 8 5.70 -23.43 45.66
CA LEU A 8 5.74 -22.22 44.85
C LEU A 8 5.24 -22.57 43.44
N ALA A 9 4.06 -22.06 43.07
CA ALA A 9 3.65 -22.01 41.67
C ALA A 9 4.41 -20.85 41.01
N ALA A 10 5.37 -21.18 40.13
CA ALA A 10 6.02 -20.20 39.29
C ALA A 10 5.04 -19.77 38.19
N VAL A 11 4.52 -18.55 38.28
CA VAL A 11 3.80 -17.90 37.18
C VAL A 11 4.86 -17.35 36.23
N THR A 12 5.09 -18.04 35.12
CA THR A 12 5.92 -17.52 34.02
C THR A 12 5.09 -16.59 33.16
N THR A 13 5.32 -15.29 33.28
CA THR A 13 4.78 -14.28 32.37
C THR A 13 5.64 -14.25 31.12
N THR A 14 5.15 -14.77 30.00
CA THR A 14 5.83 -14.66 28.70
C THR A 14 5.67 -13.23 28.21
N PHE A 15 6.77 -12.47 28.15
CA PHE A 15 6.80 -11.17 27.50
C PHE A 15 6.97 -11.39 26.00
N VAL A 16 5.92 -11.15 25.21
CA VAL A 16 6.02 -11.13 23.75
C VAL A 16 6.63 -9.77 23.39
N ILE A 17 7.92 -9.76 23.03
CA ILE A 17 8.50 -8.60 22.36
C ILE A 17 7.98 -8.65 20.92
N ALA A 18 6.96 -7.85 20.61
CA ALA A 18 6.56 -7.63 19.24
C ALA A 18 7.75 -6.99 18.50
N GLY A 19 8.16 -7.58 17.37
CA GLY A 19 9.12 -6.93 16.49
C GLY A 19 8.54 -5.59 16.03
N THR A 20 9.39 -4.58 15.86
CA THR A 20 8.98 -3.32 15.22
C THR A 20 8.59 -3.64 13.77
N ALA A 21 7.34 -3.34 13.40
CA ALA A 21 6.95 -3.37 12.01
C ALA A 21 7.66 -2.21 11.32
N ASP A 22 8.45 -2.51 10.29
CA ASP A 22 9.09 -1.52 9.42
C ASP A 22 8.50 -1.69 8.03
N ALA A 23 8.31 -0.57 7.32
CA ALA A 23 7.86 -0.60 5.94
C ALA A 23 9.00 -1.13 5.07
N GLY A 24 8.72 -2.12 4.23
CA GLY A 24 9.71 -2.72 3.34
C GLY A 24 9.23 -2.77 1.90
N LEU A 25 10.17 -2.69 0.97
CA LEU A 25 9.92 -2.86 -0.46
C LEU A 25 9.34 -4.25 -0.73
N LEU A 26 8.10 -4.28 -1.21
CA LEU A 26 7.44 -5.51 -1.65
C LEU A 26 7.85 -5.88 -3.07
N GLY A 27 7.93 -4.90 -3.96
CA GLY A 27 8.30 -5.10 -5.36
C GLY A 27 8.27 -3.84 -6.19
N THR A 28 8.70 -3.97 -7.43
CA THR A 28 8.84 -2.87 -8.39
C THR A 28 8.30 -3.30 -9.74
N GLY A 29 7.62 -2.40 -10.44
CA GLY A 29 7.20 -2.58 -11.83
C GLY A 29 7.86 -1.58 -12.77
N ALA A 30 8.00 -1.97 -14.03
CA ALA A 30 8.57 -1.11 -15.06
C ALA A 30 7.64 0.06 -15.40
N GLY A 31 8.24 1.18 -15.81
CA GLY A 31 7.54 2.32 -16.38
C GLY A 31 6.90 2.02 -17.74
N PHE A 32 6.06 2.94 -18.21
CA PHE A 32 5.32 2.84 -19.46
C PHE A 32 4.82 4.22 -19.91
N ASP A 33 4.49 4.33 -21.20
CA ASP A 33 3.81 5.49 -21.76
C ASP A 33 2.32 5.41 -21.40
N ILE A 34 1.72 6.56 -21.06
CA ILE A 34 0.31 6.70 -20.74
C ILE A 34 -0.41 7.16 -22.02
N PRO A 35 -1.30 6.33 -22.61
CA PRO A 35 -2.05 6.69 -23.81
C PRO A 35 -3.14 7.73 -23.54
N ASP A 36 -3.34 8.64 -24.50
CA ASP A 36 -4.39 9.69 -24.53
C ASP A 36 -5.79 9.08 -24.72
N ASP A 37 -6.78 9.59 -23.96
CA ASP A 37 -8.21 9.22 -24.02
C ASP A 37 -8.47 7.70 -24.14
N ASP A 38 -7.68 6.90 -23.44
CA ASP A 38 -7.80 5.44 -23.43
C ASP A 38 -8.18 4.93 -22.03
N PRO A 39 -9.47 4.62 -21.78
CA PRO A 39 -9.93 4.15 -20.49
C PRO A 39 -9.41 2.75 -20.12
N VAL A 40 -8.78 2.01 -21.04
CA VAL A 40 -8.03 0.78 -20.71
C VAL A 40 -6.68 1.13 -20.07
N GLY A 41 -6.08 2.24 -20.50
CA GLY A 41 -4.80 2.73 -20.02
C GLY A 41 -3.63 1.78 -20.31
N ALA A 42 -2.54 2.01 -19.59
CA ALA A 42 -1.36 1.16 -19.59
C ALA A 42 -1.16 0.51 -18.22
N SER A 43 -0.54 -0.67 -18.20
CA SER A 43 -0.28 -1.40 -16.97
C SER A 43 1.00 -2.22 -17.03
N THR A 44 1.62 -2.38 -15.87
CA THR A 44 2.68 -3.37 -15.65
C THR A 44 2.45 -4.05 -14.30
N SER A 45 3.07 -5.22 -14.12
CA SER A 45 2.88 -6.03 -12.92
C SER A 45 4.21 -6.57 -12.39
N PHE A 46 4.25 -6.86 -11.10
CA PHE A 46 5.28 -7.71 -10.50
C PHE A 46 4.64 -8.80 -9.66
N VAL A 47 5.41 -9.87 -9.38
CA VAL A 47 4.96 -10.98 -8.52
C VAL A 47 5.72 -10.92 -7.20
N ALA A 48 4.97 -10.76 -6.11
CA ALA A 48 5.48 -10.88 -4.76
C ALA A 48 5.47 -12.34 -4.31
N GLY A 49 6.64 -12.88 -3.95
CA GLY A 49 6.78 -14.26 -3.48
C GLY A 49 6.75 -14.40 -1.95
N SER A 50 6.95 -13.32 -1.20
CA SER A 50 6.90 -13.31 0.26
C SER A 50 5.45 -13.18 0.75
N SER A 51 5.09 -14.02 1.72
CA SER A 51 3.79 -13.95 2.41
C SER A 51 3.91 -13.18 3.71
N GLY A 52 2.90 -12.37 4.00
CA GLY A 52 2.81 -11.49 5.17
C GLY A 52 1.48 -10.74 5.16
N GLN A 53 0.89 -10.47 6.33
CA GLN A 53 -0.34 -9.69 6.39
C GLN A 53 -0.02 -8.20 6.30
N ILE A 54 -0.66 -7.51 5.37
CA ILE A 54 -0.49 -6.07 5.17
C ILE A 54 -1.13 -5.32 6.35
N ALA A 55 -0.36 -4.47 7.02
CA ALA A 55 -0.85 -3.50 7.99
C ALA A 55 -1.10 -2.15 7.31
N GLU A 56 -0.17 -1.74 6.45
CA GLU A 56 -0.21 -0.50 5.68
C GLU A 56 0.52 -0.71 4.35
N ILE A 57 0.16 0.10 3.36
CA ILE A 57 0.72 0.06 2.01
C ILE A 57 0.99 1.48 1.52
N THR A 58 2.09 1.65 0.79
CA THR A 58 2.42 2.86 0.04
C THR A 58 2.71 2.48 -1.41
N VAL A 59 2.10 3.19 -2.36
CA VAL A 59 2.40 3.06 -3.79
C VAL A 59 3.31 4.21 -4.19
N ASN A 60 4.48 3.93 -4.73
CA ASN A 60 5.41 4.96 -5.20
C ASN A 60 5.43 4.99 -6.72
N LEU A 61 5.33 6.18 -7.30
CA LEU A 61 5.41 6.45 -8.73
C LEU A 61 6.66 7.30 -8.99
N ASP A 62 7.59 6.73 -9.76
CA ASP A 62 8.85 7.37 -10.11
C ASP A 62 8.75 8.05 -11.46
N ASN A 63 9.09 9.34 -11.50
CA ASN A 63 9.09 10.17 -12.70
C ASN A 63 7.76 10.06 -13.46
N LEU A 64 6.64 10.29 -12.76
CA LEU A 64 5.34 10.46 -13.37
C LEU A 64 5.28 11.86 -14.00
N ILE A 65 5.15 11.88 -15.32
CA ILE A 65 4.97 13.09 -16.12
C ILE A 65 3.61 12.99 -16.81
N HIS A 66 2.72 13.94 -16.54
CA HIS A 66 1.44 14.07 -17.22
C HIS A 66 0.90 15.49 -17.04
N THR A 67 0.53 16.15 -18.12
CA THR A 67 -0.20 17.42 -18.05
C THR A 67 -1.65 17.16 -17.65
N TRP A 68 -2.22 17.95 -16.75
CA TRP A 68 -3.58 17.74 -16.22
C TRP A 68 -3.78 16.42 -15.45
N SER A 69 -3.40 16.47 -14.17
CA SER A 69 -3.64 15.39 -13.18
C SER A 69 -5.10 14.96 -13.08
N GLY A 70 -6.04 15.85 -13.37
CA GLY A 70 -7.48 15.61 -13.39
C GLY A 70 -7.96 14.61 -14.42
N ASP A 71 -7.11 14.23 -15.37
CA ASP A 71 -7.49 13.27 -16.40
C ASP A 71 -7.16 11.83 -16.03
N LEU A 72 -6.26 11.64 -15.07
CA LEU A 72 -5.77 10.33 -14.69
C LEU A 72 -6.70 9.56 -13.75
N ILE A 73 -6.83 8.27 -14.01
CA ILE A 73 -7.30 7.25 -13.07
C ILE A 73 -6.17 6.26 -12.84
N MET A 74 -5.85 6.01 -11.57
CA MET A 74 -4.80 5.08 -11.17
C MET A 74 -5.37 4.01 -10.25
N THR A 75 -5.18 2.76 -10.62
CA THR A 75 -5.69 1.59 -9.90
C THR A 75 -4.55 0.63 -9.60
N LEU A 76 -4.46 0.19 -8.35
CA LEU A 76 -3.65 -0.95 -7.96
C LEU A 76 -4.56 -2.17 -7.82
N THR A 77 -4.18 -3.28 -8.43
CA THR A 77 -4.86 -4.56 -8.33
C THR A 77 -3.92 -5.60 -7.73
N HIS A 78 -4.42 -6.33 -6.73
CA HIS A 78 -3.73 -7.48 -6.14
C HIS A 78 -4.53 -8.75 -6.46
N ASP A 79 -3.86 -9.72 -7.09
CA ASP A 79 -4.37 -11.07 -7.35
C ASP A 79 -3.54 -12.07 -6.53
N ALA A 80 -4.11 -12.54 -5.42
CA ALA A 80 -3.49 -13.55 -4.56
C ALA A 80 -3.63 -14.98 -5.12
N GLY A 81 -4.29 -15.12 -6.28
CA GLY A 81 -4.66 -16.41 -6.87
C GLY A 81 -5.95 -16.97 -6.29
N ALA A 82 -6.39 -18.11 -6.84
CA ALA A 82 -7.61 -18.81 -6.43
C ALA A 82 -8.90 -17.95 -6.46
N GLY A 83 -8.92 -16.87 -7.25
CA GLY A 83 -10.06 -15.96 -7.37
C GLY A 83 -10.10 -14.84 -6.32
N ASP A 84 -9.09 -14.72 -5.46
CA ASP A 84 -8.97 -13.59 -4.55
C ASP A 84 -8.26 -12.41 -5.25
N VAL A 85 -9.08 -11.59 -5.90
CA VAL A 85 -8.65 -10.37 -6.60
C VAL A 85 -9.31 -9.17 -5.96
N VAL A 86 -8.50 -8.17 -5.57
CA VAL A 86 -8.98 -6.89 -5.02
C VAL A 86 -8.31 -5.73 -5.72
N SER A 87 -9.01 -4.60 -5.84
CA SER A 87 -8.47 -3.39 -6.45
C SER A 87 -8.76 -2.16 -5.60
N ALA A 88 -7.85 -1.19 -5.65
CA ALA A 88 -8.01 0.14 -5.07
C ALA A 88 -7.74 1.18 -6.16
N THR A 89 -8.69 2.06 -6.40
CA THR A 89 -8.48 3.24 -7.24
C THR A 89 -8.08 4.39 -6.34
N PHE A 90 -6.80 4.76 -6.32
CA PHE A 90 -6.27 5.74 -5.37
C PHE A 90 -6.13 7.15 -5.97
N VAL A 91 -6.20 7.27 -7.30
CA VAL A 91 -6.40 8.53 -8.01
C VAL A 91 -7.57 8.33 -8.97
N ASN A 92 -8.55 9.23 -8.91
CA ASN A 92 -9.71 9.18 -9.80
C ASN A 92 -10.10 10.60 -10.21
N ARG A 93 -9.55 11.05 -11.33
CA ARG A 93 -9.83 12.36 -11.94
C ARG A 93 -9.90 13.50 -10.91
N PRO A 94 -8.83 13.70 -10.10
CA PRO A 94 -8.88 14.57 -8.94
C PRO A 94 -9.19 16.02 -9.34
N GLY A 95 -9.96 16.72 -8.51
CA GLY A 95 -10.46 18.07 -8.82
C GLY A 95 -11.79 18.08 -9.59
N SER A 96 -12.34 16.91 -9.94
CA SER A 96 -13.68 16.83 -10.50
C SER A 96 -14.77 17.00 -9.41
N THR A 97 -15.15 18.23 -9.08
CA THR A 97 -16.14 18.52 -8.01
C THR A 97 -17.59 18.31 -8.47
N THR A 98 -18.11 17.09 -8.33
CA THR A 98 -19.36 16.51 -8.91
C THR A 98 -19.17 16.05 -10.36
N ASP A 99 -20.16 15.45 -11.01
CA ASP A 99 -20.72 16.14 -12.18
C ASP A 99 -20.56 17.69 -12.08
N GLY A 100 -19.34 18.23 -12.22
CA GLY A 100 -19.03 19.62 -11.84
C GLY A 100 -17.59 19.99 -11.45
N GLY A 101 -16.59 19.11 -11.59
CA GLY A 101 -15.32 19.66 -12.10
C GLY A 101 -15.61 20.31 -13.46
N GLY A 102 -14.63 20.95 -14.07
CA GLY A 102 -14.64 20.82 -15.54
C GLY A 102 -14.81 19.33 -15.89
N THR A 103 -15.29 19.00 -17.08
CA THR A 103 -15.29 17.63 -17.64
C THR A 103 -13.97 16.87 -17.39
N PHE A 104 -12.90 17.59 -17.07
CA PHE A 104 -11.48 17.25 -17.09
C PHE A 104 -10.76 17.32 -15.71
N GLY A 105 -11.46 17.59 -14.59
CA GLY A 105 -10.81 17.64 -13.27
C GLY A 105 -9.79 18.79 -13.09
N SER A 106 -8.72 18.56 -12.33
CA SER A 106 -7.63 19.52 -12.07
C SER A 106 -6.63 19.64 -13.23
N GLY A 107 -6.40 20.86 -13.70
CA GLY A 107 -5.35 21.16 -14.69
C GLY A 107 -3.94 21.36 -14.10
N VAL A 108 -3.66 20.81 -12.92
CA VAL A 108 -2.32 20.79 -12.32
C VAL A 108 -1.52 19.62 -12.88
N ASP A 109 -0.25 19.82 -13.22
CA ASP A 109 0.56 18.78 -13.87
C ASP A 109 1.24 17.86 -12.85
N TYR A 110 1.36 16.58 -13.20
CA TYR A 110 2.36 15.69 -12.60
C TYR A 110 3.69 15.88 -13.33
N ALA A 111 4.77 16.10 -12.58
CA ALA A 111 6.11 16.30 -13.11
C ALA A 111 7.20 15.88 -12.11
N GLY A 112 7.07 14.69 -11.51
CA GLY A 112 7.95 14.28 -10.42
C GLY A 112 7.70 12.89 -9.85
N ASN A 113 8.15 12.72 -8.60
CA ASN A 113 7.98 11.48 -7.86
C ASN A 113 6.86 11.67 -6.83
N TYR A 114 5.96 10.70 -6.76
CA TYR A 114 4.77 10.77 -5.93
C TYR A 114 4.59 9.46 -5.18
N SER A 115 4.28 9.55 -3.90
CA SER A 115 3.88 8.39 -3.09
C SER A 115 2.41 8.54 -2.70
N PHE A 116 1.68 7.44 -2.67
CA PHE A 116 0.29 7.40 -2.24
C PHE A 116 0.13 6.45 -1.06
N ASN A 117 -0.39 6.98 0.04
CA ASN A 117 -0.79 6.20 1.22
C ASN A 117 -1.94 6.91 1.94
N ASP A 118 -2.73 6.17 2.72
CA ASP A 118 -3.94 6.73 3.35
C ASP A 118 -3.64 7.80 4.44
N ALA A 119 -2.38 8.00 4.80
CA ALA A 119 -1.92 8.99 5.77
C ALA A 119 -1.25 10.23 5.15
N GLY A 120 -1.16 10.30 3.81
CA GLY A 120 -0.51 11.38 3.09
C GLY A 120 -1.32 12.68 3.08
N ASP A 121 -0.71 13.75 2.57
CA ASP A 121 -1.38 15.05 2.43
C ASP A 121 -2.61 14.93 1.52
N ASP A 122 -3.67 15.70 1.79
CA ASP A 122 -4.86 15.70 0.93
C ASP A 122 -4.47 16.18 -0.49
N LEU A 123 -4.55 15.25 -1.46
CA LEU A 123 -4.23 15.53 -2.84
C LEU A 123 -5.13 16.62 -3.41
N LEU A 124 -6.43 16.64 -3.10
CA LEU A 124 -7.35 17.64 -3.65
C LEU A 124 -7.01 19.05 -3.19
N THR A 125 -6.66 19.20 -1.90
CA THR A 125 -6.16 20.48 -1.36
C THR A 125 -4.87 20.92 -2.06
N SER A 126 -3.98 19.96 -2.37
CA SER A 126 -2.69 20.22 -3.01
C SER A 126 -2.80 20.58 -4.50
N LEU A 127 -3.89 20.17 -5.15
CA LEU A 127 -4.19 20.46 -6.56
C LEU A 127 -4.93 21.80 -6.77
N ASN A 128 -5.19 22.59 -5.73
CA ASN A 128 -5.93 23.85 -5.81
C ASN A 128 -5.09 25.05 -6.34
N SER A 129 -4.13 24.80 -7.24
CA SER A 129 -3.27 25.84 -7.83
C SER A 129 -3.07 25.57 -9.31
N ALA A 130 -4.04 25.96 -10.15
CA ALA A 130 -3.96 25.75 -11.60
C ALA A 130 -2.71 26.41 -12.21
N GLY A 131 -2.07 25.73 -13.17
CA GLY A 131 -0.92 26.26 -13.92
C GLY A 131 0.44 26.12 -13.22
N VAL A 132 0.52 25.37 -12.13
CA VAL A 132 1.79 24.89 -11.55
C VAL A 132 1.79 23.38 -11.51
N SER A 133 2.97 22.76 -11.56
CA SER A 133 3.11 21.32 -11.33
C SER A 133 2.96 21.01 -9.85
N LEU A 134 2.31 19.88 -9.54
CA LEU A 134 2.22 19.35 -8.18
C LEU A 134 3.64 19.03 -7.67
N ALA A 135 3.98 19.55 -6.49
CA ALA A 135 5.24 19.22 -5.85
C ALA A 135 5.36 17.70 -5.62
N GLY A 136 6.57 17.15 -5.75
CA GLY A 136 6.79 15.76 -5.35
C GLY A 136 6.53 15.59 -3.85
N GLY A 137 5.87 14.49 -3.47
CA GLY A 137 5.44 14.29 -2.09
C GLY A 137 4.59 13.05 -1.88
N THR A 138 4.13 12.87 -0.64
CA THR A 138 3.25 11.79 -0.25
C THR A 138 1.83 12.31 -0.09
N TYR A 139 0.90 11.74 -0.85
CA TYR A 139 -0.48 12.16 -0.92
C TYR A 139 -1.44 11.05 -0.51
N SER A 140 -2.58 11.43 0.04
CA SER A 140 -3.69 10.52 0.28
C SER A 140 -4.50 10.28 -0.98
N HIS A 141 -5.27 9.18 -0.97
CA HIS A 141 -6.15 8.83 -2.07
C HIS A 141 -7.23 9.89 -2.28
N VAL A 142 -7.70 10.04 -3.52
CA VAL A 142 -8.86 10.86 -3.84
C VAL A 142 -10.02 9.95 -4.18
N ALA A 143 -11.02 9.93 -3.30
CA ALA A 143 -12.26 9.22 -3.56
C ALA A 143 -13.20 10.05 -4.45
N LEU A 144 -13.82 9.42 -5.45
CA LEU A 144 -15.05 9.97 -6.00
C LEU A 144 -16.15 9.83 -4.93
N VAL A 145 -17.11 10.75 -4.89
CA VAL A 145 -18.24 10.70 -3.93
C VAL A 145 -18.94 9.32 -4.02
N GLY A 146 -18.68 8.45 -3.03
CA GLY A 146 -19.33 7.14 -2.87
C GLY A 146 -18.50 5.87 -3.17
N GLY A 147 -17.21 5.97 -3.50
CA GLY A 147 -16.33 4.81 -3.79
C GLY A 147 -15.51 4.26 -2.60
N THR A 148 -14.97 3.04 -2.73
CA THR A 148 -13.93 2.46 -1.84
C THR A 148 -12.56 2.64 -2.48
N ASP A 149 -12.04 3.87 -2.38
CA ASP A 149 -10.86 4.34 -3.11
C ASP A 149 -9.59 4.36 -2.22
N ALA A 150 -9.70 3.77 -1.03
CA ALA A 150 -8.62 3.75 -0.04
C ALA A 150 -7.68 2.54 -0.23
N LEU A 151 -6.39 2.79 -0.11
CA LEU A 151 -5.37 1.73 -0.20
C LEU A 151 -5.46 0.75 0.98
N SER A 152 -6.08 1.14 2.09
CA SER A 152 -6.43 0.25 3.21
C SER A 152 -7.35 -0.91 2.86
N THR A 153 -7.93 -0.97 1.65
CA THR A 153 -8.61 -2.19 1.14
C THR A 153 -7.70 -3.42 1.12
N PHE A 154 -6.37 -3.21 1.08
CA PHE A 154 -5.38 -4.28 1.15
C PHE A 154 -5.04 -4.72 2.58
N ASN A 155 -5.46 -3.98 3.61
CA ASN A 155 -5.10 -4.29 5.00
C ASN A 155 -5.69 -5.65 5.42
N GLY A 156 -4.86 -6.46 6.07
CA GLY A 156 -5.16 -7.83 6.49
C GLY A 156 -5.04 -8.88 5.38
N ARG A 157 -4.82 -8.48 4.13
CA ARG A 157 -4.56 -9.41 3.02
C ARG A 157 -3.10 -9.87 3.02
N ASP A 158 -2.86 -11.00 2.37
CA ASP A 158 -1.51 -11.51 2.15
C ASP A 158 -0.78 -10.64 1.11
N THR A 159 0.51 -10.39 1.31
CA THR A 159 1.37 -9.70 0.33
C THR A 159 1.67 -10.55 -0.90
N ALA A 160 1.60 -11.89 -0.80
CA ALA A 160 1.93 -12.80 -1.89
C ALA A 160 0.91 -12.70 -3.04
N GLY A 161 1.39 -12.75 -4.29
CA GLY A 161 0.55 -12.67 -5.48
C GLY A 161 1.05 -11.69 -6.52
N THR A 162 0.22 -11.45 -7.53
CA THR A 162 0.51 -10.49 -8.59
C THR A 162 -0.04 -9.13 -8.22
N TRP A 163 0.83 -8.12 -8.27
CA TRP A 163 0.46 -6.72 -8.09
C TRP A 163 0.54 -6.02 -9.43
N THR A 164 -0.53 -5.36 -9.85
CA THR A 164 -0.64 -4.68 -11.13
C THR A 164 -1.02 -3.22 -10.90
N LEU A 165 -0.19 -2.30 -11.37
CA LEU A 165 -0.54 -0.89 -11.46
C LEU A 165 -1.10 -0.62 -12.85
N ASN A 166 -2.25 0.03 -12.90
CA ASN A 166 -2.84 0.59 -14.12
C ASN A 166 -2.98 2.10 -13.98
N VAL A 167 -2.64 2.82 -15.05
CA VAL A 167 -2.86 4.26 -15.18
C VAL A 167 -3.53 4.51 -16.53
N SER A 168 -4.68 5.19 -16.51
CA SER A 168 -5.41 5.61 -17.71
C SER A 168 -5.59 7.11 -17.73
N ASP A 169 -5.39 7.71 -18.90
CA ASP A 169 -5.91 9.03 -19.22
C ASP A 169 -7.35 8.85 -19.75
N ASN A 170 -8.27 9.70 -19.27
CA ASN A 170 -9.68 9.65 -19.60
C ASN A 170 -10.18 11.00 -20.14
N ALA A 171 -9.29 11.82 -20.70
CA ALA A 171 -9.62 12.98 -21.52
C ALA A 171 -8.70 13.04 -22.74
N GLN A 172 -9.01 13.98 -23.64
CA GLN A 172 -8.30 14.15 -24.89
C GLN A 172 -7.17 15.18 -24.76
N ALA A 173 -6.17 15.02 -25.62
CA ALA A 173 -5.08 15.94 -25.93
C ALA A 173 -3.82 15.84 -25.08
N ASP A 174 -3.85 15.06 -24.00
CA ASP A 174 -2.73 14.89 -23.09
C ASP A 174 -2.20 13.44 -23.15
N THR A 175 -0.90 13.29 -23.02
CA THR A 175 -0.23 11.99 -22.87
C THR A 175 0.80 12.14 -21.78
N GLY A 176 1.25 11.02 -21.24
CA GLY A 176 2.30 11.05 -20.23
C GLY A 176 3.18 9.83 -20.22
N THR A 177 4.02 9.77 -19.20
CA THR A 177 4.93 8.67 -18.97
C THR A 177 5.07 8.41 -17.49
N LEU A 178 5.25 7.15 -17.13
CA LEU A 178 5.72 6.72 -15.81
C LEU A 178 7.10 6.10 -15.99
N GLY A 179 8.10 6.53 -15.20
CA GLY A 179 9.45 5.95 -15.26
C GLY A 179 9.57 4.59 -14.56
N GLY A 180 8.79 4.39 -13.50
CA GLY A 180 8.70 3.15 -12.74
C GLY A 180 7.75 3.29 -11.57
N TRP A 181 7.49 2.18 -10.88
CA TRP A 181 6.71 2.22 -9.65
C TRP A 181 7.13 1.12 -8.69
N SER A 182 6.81 1.31 -7.42
CA SER A 182 7.02 0.31 -6.38
C SER A 182 5.86 0.27 -5.39
N VAL A 183 5.80 -0.82 -4.64
CA VAL A 183 4.92 -0.96 -3.49
C VAL A 183 5.79 -1.23 -2.27
N ASP A 184 5.62 -0.40 -1.25
CA ASP A 184 6.16 -0.64 0.08
C ASP A 184 5.02 -1.07 1.00
N VAL A 185 5.29 -2.05 1.87
CA VAL A 185 4.30 -2.56 2.84
C VAL A 185 4.89 -2.60 4.24
N THR A 186 4.08 -2.19 5.20
CA THR A 186 4.31 -2.53 6.61
C THR A 186 3.54 -3.83 6.87
N THR A 187 4.24 -4.90 7.26
CA THR A 187 3.57 -6.17 7.60
C THR A 187 3.25 -6.25 9.08
N VAL A 188 2.12 -6.89 9.43
CA VAL A 188 1.82 -7.25 10.82
C VAL A 188 2.89 -8.23 11.33
N PRO A 189 3.60 -7.94 12.44
CA PRO A 189 4.58 -8.86 13.00
C PRO A 189 3.91 -10.19 13.35
N ALA A 190 4.49 -11.31 12.90
CA ALA A 190 3.99 -12.63 13.27
C ALA A 190 4.04 -12.78 14.82
N PRO A 191 2.99 -13.32 15.46
CA PRO A 191 3.04 -13.68 16.88
C PRO A 191 4.27 -14.56 17.15
N GLY A 192 5.20 -14.07 17.97
CA GLY A 192 6.61 -14.44 17.95
C GLY A 192 6.93 -15.94 17.86
N ALA A 193 7.63 -16.33 16.80
CA ALA A 193 8.28 -17.64 16.63
C ALA A 193 9.33 -17.96 17.72
N LEU A 194 9.66 -17.01 18.61
CA LEU A 194 10.53 -17.22 19.76
C LEU A 194 9.84 -17.87 20.97
N ALA A 195 8.51 -17.97 20.99
CA ALA A 195 7.81 -18.68 22.06
C ALA A 195 8.08 -20.20 22.07
N LEU A 196 8.50 -20.78 20.93
CA LEU A 196 8.69 -22.24 20.81
C LEU A 196 10.09 -22.73 21.23
N LEU A 197 11.12 -21.88 21.20
CA LEU A 197 12.45 -22.23 21.71
C LEU A 197 12.55 -22.20 23.25
N GLY A 198 11.62 -21.49 23.92
CA GLY A 198 11.58 -21.41 25.38
C GLY A 198 11.05 -22.66 26.08
N ILE A 199 10.27 -23.51 25.40
CA ILE A 199 9.63 -24.68 26.03
C ILE A 199 10.54 -25.92 25.99
N ALA A 200 11.43 -26.02 25.00
CA ALA A 200 12.36 -27.16 24.89
C ALA A 200 13.48 -27.13 25.96
N GLY A 201 13.83 -25.95 26.50
CA GLY A 201 14.87 -25.80 27.52
C GLY A 201 14.48 -26.25 28.93
N LEU A 202 13.18 -26.23 29.28
CA LEU A 202 12.72 -26.57 30.64
C LEU A 202 12.47 -28.07 30.87
N ALA A 203 12.40 -28.90 29.83
CA ALA A 203 12.19 -30.35 29.97
C ALA A 203 13.49 -31.14 30.31
N GLY A 204 14.67 -30.50 30.24
CA GLY A 204 15.96 -31.20 30.32
C GLY A 204 16.55 -31.45 31.71
N ARG A 205 15.97 -30.93 32.81
CA ARG A 205 16.62 -31.01 34.14
C ARG A 205 15.83 -31.78 35.19
N ARG A 206 15.58 -33.06 34.94
CA ARG A 206 15.37 -34.06 36.02
C ARG A 206 16.01 -35.40 35.66
N ARG A 207 17.28 -35.59 36.04
CA ARG A 207 17.81 -36.87 36.56
C ARG A 207 19.28 -36.72 37.00
N ARG A 208 19.64 -37.51 38.03
CA ARG A 208 20.91 -37.60 38.80
C ARG A 208 20.90 -36.68 40.03
N GLY A 209 20.95 -37.19 41.26
CA GLY A 209 21.00 -38.53 41.82
C GLY A 209 20.82 -38.37 43.33
#